data_AF-X1IE93-F1
#
_entry.id   AF-X1IE93-F1
#
_cell.length_a   1.000
_cell.length_b   1.000
_cell.length_c   1.000
_cell.angle_alpha   90.00
_cell.angle_beta   90.00
_cell.angle_gamma   90.00
#
_symmetry.space_group_name_H-M   'P 1'
#
loop_
_entity.id
_entity.type
_entity.pdbx_description
1 polymer ?
#
loop_
_entity_poly.entity_id
_entity_poly.type
_entity_poly.pdbx_seq_one_letter_code
_entity_poly.pdbx_strand_id
1 'polypeptide(L)'
;MSIRTVLDIGANTGQFASQFQRLLPDARLYSFEPLEDCYNELLKRMGHIPKFRAFNFALGDINGQAQIYRNDYTPSSSLLSMEKIHKEA
;
A
#
# COMPACT_ATOMS: atom_id res chain seq x y z
N MET A 1 0.63 13.27 21.06
CA MET A 1 0.30 11.86 20.77
C MET A 1 1.58 11.04 20.77
N SER A 2 1.58 9.84 21.36
CA SER A 2 2.79 8.98 21.51
C SER A 2 2.78 7.78 20.55
N ILE A 3 2.38 8.00 19.29
CA ILE A 3 2.40 6.95 18.26
C ILE A 3 3.83 6.83 17.74
N ARG A 4 4.44 5.66 17.89
CA ARG A 4 5.83 5.39 17.49
C ARG A 4 5.96 4.60 16.20
N THR A 5 4.89 3.92 15.78
CA THR A 5 4.88 3.06 14.60
C THR A 5 3.51 3.12 13.94
N VAL A 6 3.50 3.17 12.61
CA VAL A 6 2.31 3.10 11.76
C VAL A 6 2.49 1.93 10.79
N LEU A 7 1.46 1.09 10.68
CA LEU A 7 1.34 0.06 9.66
C LEU A 7 0.33 0.54 8.62
N ASP A 8 0.75 0.58 7.37
CA ASP A 8 -0.04 1.09 6.24
C ASP A 8 -0.28 -0.06 5.25
N ILE A 9 -1.49 -0.62 5.28
CA ILE A 9 -1.85 -1.85 4.54
C ILE A 9 -2.62 -1.47 3.29
N GLY A 10 -2.11 -1.85 2.10
CA GLY A 10 -2.64 -1.36 0.83
C GLY A 10 -2.16 0.06 0.55
N ALA A 11 -0.86 0.29 0.70
CA ALA A 11 -0.25 1.62 0.64
C ALA A 11 -0.35 2.28 -0.75
N ASN A 12 -0.67 1.51 -1.79
CA ASN A 12 -0.78 1.95 -3.18
C ASN A 12 0.46 2.77 -3.58
N THR A 13 0.29 4.00 -4.11
CA THR A 13 1.41 4.87 -4.50
C THR A 13 1.95 5.70 -3.32
N GLY A 14 1.47 5.49 -2.09
CA GLY A 14 1.97 6.14 -0.88
C GLY A 14 1.27 7.44 -0.48
N GLN A 15 0.02 7.65 -0.87
CA GLN A 15 -0.74 8.86 -0.50
C GLN A 15 -0.86 9.00 1.03
N PHE A 16 -1.29 7.92 1.70
CA PHE A 16 -1.42 7.88 3.15
C PHE A 16 -0.06 7.92 3.85
N ALA A 17 0.91 7.17 3.33
CA ALA A 17 2.28 7.17 3.84
C ALA A 17 2.87 8.60 3.94
N SER A 18 2.69 9.43 2.90
CA SER A 18 3.15 10.82 2.92
C SER A 18 2.41 11.69 3.94
N GLN A 19 1.11 11.47 4.13
CA GLN A 19 0.34 12.21 5.14
C GLN A 19 0.81 11.87 6.56
N PHE A 20 0.99 10.59 6.86
CA PHE A 20 1.45 10.15 8.18
C PHE A 20 2.89 10.56 8.47
N GLN A 21 3.77 10.56 7.47
CA GLN A 21 5.13 11.08 7.65
C GLN A 21 5.12 12.56 8.08
N ARG A 22 4.19 13.37 7.57
CA ARG A 22 4.06 14.78 7.97
C ARG A 22 3.43 14.96 9.36
N LEU A 23 2.45 14.13 9.71
CA LEU A 23 1.73 14.20 10.99
C LEU A 23 2.52 13.58 12.14
N LEU A 24 3.29 12.54 11.86
CA LEU A 24 4.06 11.74 12.81
C LEU A 24 5.50 11.55 12.30
N PRO A 25 6.28 12.63 12.14
CA PRO A 25 7.62 12.58 11.53
C PRO A 25 8.60 11.67 12.25
N ASP A 26 8.36 11.41 13.54
CA ASP A 26 9.18 10.54 14.35
C ASP A 26 8.77 9.08 14.36
N ALA A 27 7.57 8.76 13.87
CA ALA A 27 7.10 7.39 13.82
C ALA A 27 7.81 6.58 12.73
N ARG A 28 7.99 5.29 12.97
CA ARG A 28 8.38 4.34 11.93
C ARG A 28 7.16 4.01 11.08
N LEU A 29 7.34 3.97 9.77
CA LEU A 29 6.27 3.69 8.82
C LEU A 29 6.60 2.44 8.02
N TYR A 30 5.73 1.44 8.12
CA TYR A 30 5.85 0.18 7.38
C TYR A 30 4.63 0.06 6.45
N SER A 31 4.88 0.14 5.15
CA SER A 31 3.86 0.11 4.11
C SER A 31 3.90 -1.19 3.33
N PHE A 32 2.74 -1.76 3.04
CA PHE A 32 2.58 -3.02 2.31
C PHE A 32 1.75 -2.77 1.06
N GLU A 33 2.29 -3.11 -0.11
CA GLU A 33 1.59 -2.95 -1.39
C GLU A 33 1.89 -4.13 -2.33
N PRO A 34 0.89 -4.97 -2.66
CA PRO A 34 1.10 -6.13 -3.54
C PRO A 34 1.33 -5.79 -5.00
N LEU A 35 0.79 -4.67 -5.53
CA LEU A 35 0.94 -4.33 -6.93
C LEU A 35 2.32 -3.71 -7.19
N GLU A 36 3.12 -4.36 -8.04
CA GLU A 36 4.51 -3.98 -8.31
C GLU A 36 4.65 -2.54 -8.84
N ASP A 37 3.74 -2.10 -9.71
CA ASP A 37 3.73 -0.73 -10.25
C ASP A 37 3.47 0.30 -9.14
N CYS A 38 2.46 0.06 -8.30
CA CYS A 38 2.12 0.92 -7.17
C CYS A 38 3.25 0.95 -6.13
N TYR A 39 3.83 -0.21 -5.81
CA TYR A 39 4.98 -0.35 -4.94
C TYR A 39 6.20 0.45 -5.44
N ASN A 40 6.49 0.40 -6.73
CA ASN A 40 7.58 1.17 -7.32
C ASN A 40 7.35 2.68 -7.19
N GLU A 41 6.12 3.16 -7.40
CA GLU A 41 5.76 4.57 -7.16
C GLU A 41 5.84 4.96 -5.67
N LEU A 42 5.42 4.06 -4.78
CA LEU A 42 5.59 4.23 -3.34
C LEU A 42 7.06 4.39 -2.95
N LEU A 43 7.96 3.57 -3.49
CA LEU A 43 9.40 3.69 -3.26
C LEU A 43 9.96 5.02 -3.78
N LYS A 44 9.56 5.46 -4.97
CA LYS A 44 9.96 6.79 -5.49
C LYS A 44 9.49 7.91 -4.57
N ARG A 45 8.25 7.83 -4.08
CA ARG A 45 7.65 8.86 -3.22
C ARG A 45 8.25 8.90 -1.82
N MET A 46 8.49 7.73 -1.20
CA MET A 46 8.79 7.65 0.24
C MET A 46 10.17 7.06 0.57
N GLY A 47 10.87 6.47 -0.39
CA GLY A 47 12.13 5.73 -0.18
C GLY A 47 13.29 6.58 0.38
N HIS A 48 13.20 7.90 0.27
CA HIS A 48 14.17 8.82 0.86
C HIS A 48 13.95 9.08 2.36
N ILE A 49 12.86 8.59 2.94
CA ILE A 49 12.52 8.80 4.36
C ILE A 49 13.23 7.73 5.22
N PRO A 50 14.12 8.11 6.17
CA PRO A 50 14.93 7.13 6.92
C PRO A 50 14.13 6.14 7.78
N LYS A 51 12.96 6.56 8.27
CA LYS A 51 12.09 5.75 9.15
C LYS A 51 11.00 5.00 8.37
N PHE A 52 11.06 5.01 7.04
CA PHE A 52 10.11 4.34 6.17
C PHE A 52 10.66 3.01 5.64
N ARG A 53 9.80 2.00 5.52
CA ARG A 53 10.06 0.77 4.78
C ARG A 53 8.81 0.34 4.03
N ALA A 54 8.98 -0.08 2.78
CA ALA A 54 7.93 -0.68 1.98
C ALA A 54 8.18 -2.17 1.76
N PHE A 55 7.11 -2.93 1.57
CA PHE A 55 7.15 -4.35 1.25
C PHE A 55 6.22 -4.65 0.07
N ASN A 56 6.73 -5.34 -0.95
CA ASN A 56 5.95 -5.68 -2.14
C ASN A 56 5.18 -7.01 -1.97
N PHE A 57 4.27 -7.03 -1.00
CA PHE A 57 3.33 -8.14 -0.78
C PHE A 57 2.11 -7.64 0.00
N ALA A 58 1.00 -8.37 -0.12
CA ALA A 58 -0.19 -8.16 0.71
C ALA A 58 -0.03 -8.83 2.08
N LEU A 59 -0.74 -8.33 3.10
CA LEU A 59 -0.83 -8.97 4.40
C LEU A 59 -2.14 -9.74 4.54
N GLY A 60 -2.02 -10.98 5.03
CA GLY A 60 -3.13 -11.89 5.32
C GLY A 60 -2.87 -12.69 6.59
N ASP A 61 -3.81 -13.57 6.93
CA ASP A 61 -3.74 -14.48 8.08
C ASP A 61 -2.78 -15.66 7.86
N ILE A 62 -2.52 -16.01 6.60
CA ILE A 62 -1.60 -17.07 6.19
C ILE A 62 -0.58 -16.55 5.16
N ASN A 63 0.60 -17.16 5.16
CA ASN A 63 1.56 -16.99 4.08
C ASN A 63 1.11 -17.80 2.86
N GLY A 64 1.10 -17.18 1.69
CA GLY A 64 0.69 -17.84 0.46
C GLY A 64 0.79 -16.93 -0.75
N GLN A 65 0.37 -17.45 -1.89
CA GLN A 65 0.21 -16.70 -3.13
C GLN A 65 -1.27 -16.68 -3.51
N ALA A 66 -1.73 -15.53 -3.98
CA ALA A 66 -3.08 -15.36 -4.49
C ALA A 66 -3.04 -14.48 -5.73
N GLN A 67 -3.97 -14.70 -6.66
CA GLN A 67 -4.13 -13.84 -7.81
C GLN A 67 -4.87 -12.56 -7.37
N ILE A 68 -4.27 -11.40 -7.64
CA ILE A 68 -4.92 -10.11 -7.48
C ILE A 68 -5.44 -9.63 -8.84
N TYR A 69 -6.69 -9.21 -8.88
CA TYR A 69 -7.32 -8.60 -10.05
C TYR A 69 -7.11 -7.09 -9.98
N ARG A 70 -6.25 -6.58 -10.87
CA ARG A 70 -5.93 -5.15 -10.99
C ARG A 70 -7.06 -4.40 -11.69
N ASN A 71 -7.55 -3.33 -11.05
CA ASN A 71 -8.46 -2.38 -11.67
C ASN A 71 -7.65 -1.23 -12.30
N ASP A 72 -8.15 -0.59 -13.36
CA ASP A 72 -7.53 0.61 -13.95
C ASP A 72 -7.44 1.75 -12.93
N TYR A 73 -8.44 1.84 -12.04
CA TYR A 73 -8.32 2.56 -10.79
C TYR A 73 -7.64 1.65 -9.75
N THR A 74 -6.31 1.74 -9.66
CA THR A 74 -5.49 0.85 -8.82
C THR A 74 -5.95 0.71 -7.36
N PRO A 75 -6.50 1.75 -6.67
CA PRO A 75 -7.02 1.60 -5.31
C PRO A 75 -8.16 0.58 -5.16
N SER A 76 -8.86 0.23 -6.25
CA SER A 76 -9.98 -0.74 -6.24
C SER A 76 -9.58 -2.13 -6.73
N SER A 77 -8.29 -2.48 -6.70
CA SER A 77 -7.81 -3.83 -7.01
C SER A 77 -8.16 -4.81 -5.88
N SER A 78 -8.48 -6.07 -6.21
CA SER A 78 -9.02 -7.03 -5.23
C SER A 78 -8.57 -8.47 -5.50
N LEU A 79 -8.55 -9.31 -4.47
CA LEU A 79 -8.39 -10.77 -4.60
C LEU A 79 -9.64 -11.46 -5.16
N LEU A 80 -10.80 -10.80 -5.07
CA LEU A 80 -12.04 -11.31 -5.65
C LEU A 80 -11.98 -11.16 -7.17
N SER A 81 -12.40 -12.20 -7.89
CA SER A 81 -12.61 -12.09 -9.33
C SER A 81 -13.58 -10.94 -9.58
N MET A 82 -13.16 -9.96 -10.38
CA MET A 82 -14.04 -8.88 -10.81
C MET A 82 -15.22 -9.49 -11.58
N GLU A 83 -16.35 -9.73 -10.91
CA GLU A 83 -17.60 -10.01 -11.60
C GLU A 83 -17.99 -8.80 -12.45
N LYS A 84 -18.63 -9.09 -13.58
CA LYS A 84 -18.79 -8.27 -14.80
C LYS A 84 -19.47 -6.89 -14.66
N ILE A 85 -19.69 -6.35 -13.46
CA ILE A 85 -20.60 -5.22 -13.21
C ILE A 85 -19.87 -3.88 -12.91
N HIS A 86 -18.56 -3.75 -13.16
CA HIS A 86 -17.88 -2.44 -12.96
C HIS A 86 -17.01 -2.01 -14.14
N LYS A 87 -17.44 -2.31 -15.38
CA LYS A 87 -16.78 -1.77 -16.58
C LYS A 87 -17.31 -0.41 -17.05
N GLU A 88 -18.34 0.14 -16.41
CA GLU A 88 -18.92 1.44 -16.79
C GLU A 88 -19.39 2.21 -15.54
N ALA A 89 -18.54 3.12 -15.07
CA ALA A 89 -18.92 4.35 -14.36
C ALA A 89 -17.82 5.40 -14.58
#